data_AF-A0A7Y2XBU0-F1
#
_entry.id   AF-A0A7Y2XBU0-F1
#
_cell.length_a   1.000
_cell.length_b   1.000
_cell.length_c   1.000
_cell.angle_alpha   90.00
_cell.angle_beta   90.00
_cell.angle_gamma   90.00
#
_symmetry.space_group_name_H-M   'P 1'
#
loop_
_entity.id
_entity.type
_entity.pdbx_description
1 polymer ?
#
loop_
_entity_poly.entity_id
_entity_poly.type
_entity_poly.pdbx_seq_one_letter_code
_entity_poly.pdbx_strand_id
1 'polypeptide(L)'
;HDIHSINNSTIQISEPYDIDSIWLSHEPTETELFNICGHLHPAYALSGKARQHIKVPSFYKGPNFLVLPSFGSLTGKKVYQDLVKISEVVILTEEGLLAL
;
A
#
# COMPACT_ATOMS: atom_id res chain seq x y z
N HIS A 1 10.61 -0.73 11.74
CA HIS A 1 11.32 0.45 12.30
C HIS A 1 10.49 1.11 13.41
N ASP A 2 9.32 0.56 13.76
CA ASP A 2 8.22 1.38 14.24
C ASP A 2 7.94 1.18 15.74
N ILE A 3 8.11 -0.05 16.26
CA ILE A 3 7.90 -0.36 17.69
C ILE A 3 8.77 0.49 18.62
N HIS A 4 10.00 0.84 18.21
CA HIS A 4 10.91 1.64 19.03
C HIS A 4 10.54 3.14 19.07
N SER A 5 9.84 3.67 18.07
CA SER A 5 9.42 5.09 18.05
C SER A 5 8.12 5.34 18.81
N ILE A 6 7.28 4.31 18.96
CA ILE A 6 5.96 4.42 19.58
C ILE A 6 6.08 4.68 21.09
N ASN A 7 7.05 4.05 21.77
CA ASN A 7 7.20 4.14 23.22
C ASN A 7 7.56 5.55 23.74
N ASN A 8 8.03 6.46 22.87
CA ASN A 8 8.39 7.83 23.22
C ASN A 8 7.44 8.88 22.63
N SER A 9 6.32 8.47 22.04
CA SER A 9 5.35 9.39 21.42
C SER A 9 4.33 9.91 22.44
N THR A 10 4.07 11.22 22.42
CA THR A 10 2.92 11.83 23.14
C THR A 10 1.58 11.61 22.41
N ILE A 11 1.62 11.14 21.17
CA ILE A 11 0.44 10.83 20.37
C ILE A 11 0.01 9.40 20.73
N GLN A 12 -1.22 9.25 21.20
CA GLN A 12 -1.81 7.93 21.45
C GLN A 12 -1.99 7.19 20.13
N ILE A 13 -1.39 6.01 20.04
CA ILE A 13 -1.50 5.11 18.91
C ILE A 13 -2.31 3.91 19.39
N SER A 14 -3.39 3.59 18.68
CA SER A 14 -4.06 2.30 18.80
C SER A 14 -4.12 1.71 17.41
N GLU A 15 -3.52 0.55 17.22
CA GLU A 15 -3.70 -0.25 16.02
C GLU A 15 -3.91 -1.69 16.49
N PRO A 16 -4.78 -2.46 15.83
CA PRO A 16 -5.59 -2.12 14.65
C PRO A 16 -6.87 -1.31 14.99
N TYR A 17 -7.46 -0.66 13.98
CA TYR A 17 -8.78 0.00 14.10
C TYR A 17 -9.82 -0.75 13.26
N ASP A 18 -10.98 -1.01 13.86
CA ASP A 18 -12.18 -1.46 13.14
C ASP A 18 -13.11 -0.25 12.97
N ILE A 19 -13.42 0.08 11.71
CA ILE A 19 -14.33 1.17 11.35
C ILE A 19 -15.28 0.65 10.27
N ASP A 20 -16.57 0.58 10.56
CA ASP A 20 -17.60 0.20 9.59
C ASP A 20 -17.28 -1.11 8.83
N SER A 21 -16.79 -2.13 9.54
CA SER A 21 -16.36 -3.42 8.97
C SER A 21 -15.11 -3.34 8.07
N ILE A 22 -14.30 -2.30 8.23
CA ILE A 22 -12.98 -2.13 7.62
C ILE A 22 -11.93 -2.24 8.71
N TRP A 23 -10.95 -3.12 8.48
CA TRP A 23 -9.81 -3.31 9.37
C TRP A 23 -8.63 -2.47 8.90
N LEU A 24 -8.29 -1.44 9.65
CA LEU A 24 -7.12 -0.59 9.39
C LEU A 24 -5.92 -1.12 10.19
N SER A 25 -4.83 -1.42 9.49
CA SER A 25 -3.59 -1.92 10.11
C SER A 25 -2.35 -1.37 9.42
N HIS A 26 -1.22 -1.24 10.14
CA HIS A 26 0.04 -0.88 9.50
C HIS A 26 0.51 -1.97 8.52
N GLU A 27 0.56 -3.22 8.97
CA GLU A 27 0.98 -4.39 8.18
C GLU A 27 -0.24 -5.17 7.65
N PRO A 28 -0.11 -5.89 6.51
CA PRO A 28 -1.14 -6.81 6.05
C PRO A 28 -1.53 -7.78 7.16
N THR A 29 -2.83 -7.92 7.40
CA THR A 29 -3.36 -8.78 8.47
C THR A 29 -4.38 -9.74 7.90
N GLU A 30 -4.33 -11.01 8.32
CA GLU A 30 -5.40 -11.97 8.04
C GLU A 30 -6.62 -11.64 8.92
N THR A 31 -7.73 -11.28 8.29
CA THR A 31 -8.98 -10.90 8.96
C THR A 31 -10.16 -11.20 8.05
N GLU A 32 -11.33 -11.44 8.66
CA GLU A 32 -12.60 -11.62 7.95
C GLU A 32 -13.17 -10.28 7.43
N LEU A 33 -12.64 -9.15 7.89
CA LEU A 33 -13.00 -7.79 7.46
C LEU A 33 -12.14 -7.32 6.29
N PHE A 34 -12.60 -6.30 5.57
CA PHE A 34 -11.81 -5.71 4.49
C PHE A 34 -10.60 -4.98 5.06
N ASN A 35 -9.38 -5.47 4.79
CA ASN A 35 -8.17 -4.90 5.37
C ASN A 35 -7.59 -3.78 4.51
N ILE A 36 -7.54 -2.55 5.03
CA ILE A 36 -6.72 -1.48 4.45
C ILE A 36 -5.41 -1.43 5.21
N CYS A 37 -4.29 -1.66 4.51
CA CYS A 37 -2.98 -1.69 5.13
C CYS A 37 -1.89 -0.94 4.37
N GLY A 38 -0.84 -0.58 5.10
CA GLY A 38 0.37 0.05 4.58
C GLY A 38 1.53 -0.94 4.52
N HIS A 39 2.70 -0.47 5.00
CA HIS A 39 3.98 -1.18 5.14
C HIS A 39 4.64 -1.69 3.86
N LEU A 40 3.91 -2.35 2.97
CA LEU A 40 4.45 -2.95 1.74
C LEU A 40 4.87 -1.90 0.71
N HIS A 41 4.20 -0.76 0.66
CA HIS A 41 4.44 0.31 -0.33
C HIS A 41 4.51 -0.22 -1.78
N PRO A 42 3.42 -0.84 -2.29
CA PRO A 42 3.42 -1.43 -3.60
C PRO A 42 3.62 -0.40 -4.72
N ALA A 43 4.25 -0.88 -5.78
CA ALA A 43 4.42 -0.13 -7.01
C ALA A 43 4.23 -1.02 -8.22
N TYR A 44 3.71 -0.43 -9.29
CA TYR A 44 3.59 -1.08 -10.59
C TYR A 44 4.75 -0.66 -11.49
N ALA A 45 5.27 -1.60 -12.29
CA ALA A 45 6.34 -1.34 -13.24
C ALA A 45 5.77 -1.04 -14.63
N LEU A 46 5.88 0.21 -15.07
CA LEU A 46 5.57 0.61 -16.44
C LEU A 46 6.82 0.43 -17.31
N SER A 47 6.62 -0.15 -18.50
CA SER A 47 7.68 -0.31 -19.50
C SER A 47 7.43 0.66 -20.65
N GLY A 48 8.38 1.57 -20.87
CA GLY A 48 8.31 2.60 -21.91
C GLY A 48 9.18 2.28 -23.14
N LYS A 49 9.16 3.21 -24.11
CA LYS A 49 10.10 3.19 -25.23
C LYS A 49 11.54 3.28 -24.71
N ALA A 50 12.49 2.74 -25.47
CA ALA A 50 13.92 2.70 -25.11
C ALA A 50 14.26 1.93 -23.81
N ARG A 51 13.48 0.89 -23.45
CA ARG A 51 13.72 0.01 -22.29
C ARG A 51 13.72 0.73 -20.94
N GLN A 52 13.01 1.86 -20.85
CA GLN A 52 12.80 2.52 -19.56
C GLN A 52 11.80 1.72 -18.72
N HIS A 53 12.17 1.47 -17.47
CA HIS A 53 11.30 0.86 -16.48
C HIS A 53 11.09 1.85 -15.34
N ILE A 54 9.86 2.32 -15.18
CA ILE A 54 9.50 3.26 -14.12
C ILE A 54 8.60 2.54 -13.13
N LYS A 55 8.95 2.63 -11.85
CA LYS A 55 8.10 2.15 -10.76
C LYS A 55 7.25 3.30 -10.28
N VAL A 56 5.95 3.16 -10.46
CA VAL A 56 4.98 4.17 -10.04
C VAL A 56 4.28 3.66 -8.77
N PRO A 57 4.09 4.48 -7.72
CA PRO A 57 3.29 4.06 -6.57
C PRO A 57 1.91 3.59 -7.04
N SER A 58 1.41 2.52 -6.45
CA SER A 58 0.14 1.95 -6.87
C SER A 58 -0.63 1.39 -5.69
N PHE A 59 -1.95 1.48 -5.75
CA PHE A 59 -2.84 0.73 -4.89
C PHE A 59 -2.99 -0.67 -5.44
N TYR A 60 -2.91 -1.66 -4.57
CA TYR A 60 -3.26 -3.05 -4.89
C TYR A 60 -4.55 -3.39 -4.15
N LYS A 61 -5.64 -3.58 -4.89
CA LYS A 61 -6.95 -3.93 -4.34
C LYS A 61 -7.30 -5.37 -4.67
N GLY A 62 -7.49 -6.19 -3.63
CA GLY A 62 -8.05 -7.53 -3.76
C GLY A 62 -9.51 -7.59 -3.30
N PRO A 63 -10.10 -8.79 -3.24
CA PRO A 63 -11.46 -8.98 -2.74
C PRO A 63 -11.64 -8.56 -1.27
N ASN A 64 -10.61 -8.76 -0.43
CA ASN A 64 -10.66 -8.49 1.00
C ASN A 64 -9.53 -7.58 1.51
N PHE A 65 -8.85 -6.87 0.60
CA PHE A 65 -7.76 -5.99 0.99
C PHE A 65 -7.59 -4.78 0.06
N LEU A 66 -6.99 -3.72 0.61
CA LEU A 66 -6.44 -2.58 -0.11
C LEU A 66 -5.06 -2.24 0.49
N VAL A 67 -4.01 -2.42 -0.31
CA VAL A 67 -2.66 -2.03 0.09
C VAL A 67 -2.34 -0.63 -0.44
N LEU A 68 -2.00 0.28 0.47
CA LEU A 68 -1.74 1.68 0.18
C LEU A 68 -0.29 1.91 -0.33
N PRO A 69 -0.08 2.78 -1.33
CA PRO A 69 1.26 3.19 -1.73
C PRO A 69 1.95 4.02 -0.62
N SER A 70 3.26 4.24 -0.76
CA SER A 70 3.95 5.23 0.08
C SER A 70 3.50 6.65 -0.29
N PHE A 71 3.03 7.43 0.70
CA PHE A 71 2.69 8.84 0.51
C PHE A 71 3.92 9.78 0.45
N GLY A 72 5.08 9.32 0.93
CA GLY A 72 6.33 10.08 0.91
C GLY A 72 7.20 9.83 -0.33
N SER A 73 8.18 10.70 -0.56
CA SER A 73 9.19 10.56 -1.63
C SER A 73 10.20 9.43 -1.39
N LEU A 74 10.20 8.82 -0.20
CA LEU A 74 11.19 7.80 0.18
C LEU A 74 11.08 6.50 -0.65
N THR A 75 12.24 5.94 -0.96
CA THR A 75 12.54 5.00 -2.05
C THR A 75 12.17 3.54 -1.79
N GLY A 76 11.07 3.27 -1.07
CA GLY A 76 10.64 1.92 -0.65
C GLY A 76 9.70 1.19 -1.61
N LYS A 77 9.57 1.63 -2.86
CA LYS A 77 8.56 1.12 -3.81
C LYS A 77 8.96 -0.25 -4.38
N LYS A 78 8.21 -1.30 -4.03
CA LYS A 78 8.46 -2.67 -4.46
C LYS A 78 7.32 -3.20 -5.32
N VAL A 79 7.68 -3.89 -6.40
CA VAL A 79 6.73 -4.66 -7.21
C VAL A 79 6.60 -6.03 -6.57
N TYR A 80 5.41 -6.35 -6.05
CA TYR A 80 5.10 -7.67 -5.49
C TYR A 80 4.49 -8.54 -6.60
N GLN A 81 5.29 -9.42 -7.20
CA GLN A 81 4.90 -10.17 -8.40
C GLN A 81 3.69 -11.09 -8.21
N ASP A 82 3.49 -11.65 -7.02
CA ASP A 82 2.34 -12.53 -6.78
C ASP A 82 1.11 -11.73 -6.35
N LEU A 83 1.30 -10.72 -5.51
CA LEU A 83 0.22 -9.86 -5.07
C LEU A 83 -0.40 -9.07 -6.23
N VAL A 84 0.42 -8.57 -7.17
CA VAL A 84 -0.08 -7.82 -8.34
C VAL A 84 -0.96 -8.67 -9.25
N LYS A 85 -0.76 -10.00 -9.32
CA LYS A 85 -1.57 -10.89 -10.17
C LYS A 85 -3.00 -11.07 -9.66
N ILE A 86 -3.20 -10.91 -8.35
CA ILE A 86 -4.49 -11.08 -7.69
C ILE A 86 -5.14 -9.75 -7.32
N SER A 87 -4.56 -8.63 -7.78
CA SER A 87 -4.99 -7.28 -7.44
C SER A 87 -5.48 -6.55 -8.66
N GLU A 88 -6.58 -5.81 -8.50
CA GLU A 88 -6.86 -4.63 -9.31
C GLU A 88 -5.82 -3.56 -8.96
N VAL A 89 -5.10 -3.07 -9.97
CA VAL A 89 -4.01 -2.11 -9.77
C VAL A 89 -4.46 -0.72 -10.16
N VAL A 90 -4.36 0.22 -9.23
CA VAL A 90 -4.60 1.64 -9.50
C VAL A 90 -3.29 2.40 -9.32
N ILE A 91 -2.79 3.00 -10.39
CA ILE A 91 -1.57 3.79 -10.38
C ILE A 91 -1.86 5.21 -9.90
N LEU A 92 -0.98 5.74 -9.04
CA LEU A 92 -0.98 7.13 -8.61
C LEU A 92 -0.03 7.96 -9.49
N THR A 93 -0.56 8.97 -10.17
CA THR A 93 0.20 9.99 -10.91
C THR A 93 0.06 11.35 -10.25
N GLU A 94 0.84 12.34 -10.72
CA GLU A 94 0.69 13.73 -10.26
C GLU A 94 -0.68 14.32 -10.65
N GLU A 95 -1.28 13.81 -11.72
CA GLU A 95 -2.54 14.31 -12.28
C GLU A 95 -3.78 13.55 -11.79
N GLY A 96 -3.60 12.38 -11.17
CA GLY A 96 -4.71 11.61 -10.62
C GLY A 96 -4.45 10.11 -10.49
N LEU A 97 -5.53 9.33 -10.63
CA LEU A 97 -5.54 7.88 -10.50
C LEU A 97 -5.84 7.23 -11.84
N LEU A 98 -5.08 6.20 -12.19
CA LEU A 98 -5.28 5.40 -13.41
C LEU A 98 -5.47 3.93 -13.03
N ALA A 99 -6.63 3.35 -13.33
CA ALA A 99 -6.86 1.91 -13.20
C ALA A 99 -6.27 1.15 -14.40
N LEU A 100 -5.61 0.03 -14.13
CA LEU A 100 -4.99 -0.85 -15.14
C LEU A 100 -5.82 -2.11 -15.41
#